data_AF-A0A534UIH9-F1
#
_entry.id   AF-A0A534UIH9-F1
#
_cell.length_a   1.000
_cell.length_b   1.000
_cell.length_c   1.000
_cell.angle_alpha   90.00
_cell.angle_beta   90.00
_cell.angle_gamma   90.00
#
_symmetry.space_group_name_H-M   'P 1'
#
loop_
_entity.id
_entity.type
_entity.pdbx_description
1 polymer ?
#
loop_
_entity_poly.entity_id
_entity_poly.type
_entity_poly.pdbx_seq_one_letter_code
_entity_poly.pdbx_strand_id
1 'polypeptide(L)'
;MTAALTLTATGRAGETVSSTPAGLSVPVGTTGSASFAVGTSITLRATNGRSVIWSGVCSSGGAKTPSCTFTLNAASSETANVQ
;
A
#
# COMPACT_ATOMS: atom_id res chain seq x y z
N MET A 1 7.14 16.41 -11.19
CA MET A 1 6.92 16.46 -9.72
C MET A 1 6.68 15.05 -9.22
N THR A 2 7.39 14.63 -8.19
CA THR A 2 7.24 13.30 -7.58
C THR A 2 6.72 13.43 -6.15
N ALA A 3 5.92 12.46 -5.73
CA ALA A 3 5.37 12.34 -4.40
C ALA A 3 5.92 11.07 -3.72
N ALA A 4 6.26 11.17 -2.42
CA ALA A 4 6.71 10.04 -1.63
C ALA A 4 5.52 9.30 -1.03
N LEU A 5 5.39 8.02 -1.35
CA LEU A 5 4.44 7.11 -0.72
C LEU A 5 5.16 6.29 0.34
N THR A 6 4.71 6.40 1.59
CA THR A 6 5.17 5.57 2.70
C THR A 6 4.14 4.48 2.95
N LEU A 7 4.56 3.22 2.90
CA LEU A 7 3.70 2.07 3.14
C LEU A 7 4.19 1.31 4.37
N THR A 8 3.32 1.15 5.35
CA THR A 8 3.55 0.36 6.55
C THR A 8 2.74 -0.91 6.46
N ALA A 9 3.40 -2.07 6.34
CA ALA A 9 2.72 -3.36 6.29
C ALA A 9 2.74 -4.01 7.67
N THR A 10 1.57 -4.35 8.20
CA THR A 10 1.35 -4.96 9.51
C THR A 10 0.40 -6.15 9.40
N GLY A 11 0.27 -6.93 10.47
CA GLY A 11 -0.60 -8.10 10.51
C GLY A 11 0.17 -9.41 10.40
N ARG A 12 -0.29 -10.34 9.54
CA ARG A 12 0.25 -11.71 9.49
C ARG A 12 1.63 -11.78 8.83
N ALA A 13 2.62 -12.23 9.60
CA ALA A 13 4.01 -12.41 9.13
C ALA A 13 4.10 -13.39 7.95
N GLY A 14 5.07 -13.14 7.05
CA GLY A 14 5.30 -13.93 5.84
C GLY A 14 4.53 -13.45 4.60
N GLU A 15 3.73 -12.40 4.73
CA GLU A 15 3.10 -11.72 3.60
C GLU A 15 3.87 -10.47 3.19
N THR A 16 3.67 -10.05 1.94
CA THR A 16 4.30 -8.85 1.38
C THR A 16 3.28 -8.03 0.63
N VAL A 17 3.35 -6.71 0.74
CA VAL A 17 2.50 -5.79 0.00
C VAL A 17 3.31 -5.13 -1.11
N SER A 18 2.83 -5.26 -2.34
CA SER A 18 3.49 -4.72 -3.54
C SER A 18 2.62 -3.64 -4.20
N SER A 19 3.26 -2.64 -4.81
CA SER A 19 2.61 -1.63 -5.64
C SER A 19 2.69 -1.96 -7.13
N THR A 20 1.67 -1.54 -7.89
CA THR A 20 1.65 -1.49 -9.36
C THR A 20 1.30 -0.07 -9.79
N PRO A 21 2.16 0.64 -10.55
CA PRO A 21 3.45 0.23 -11.12
C PRO A 21 4.47 -0.26 -10.08
N ALA A 22 5.32 -1.20 -10.48
CA ALA A 22 6.37 -1.71 -9.61
C ALA A 22 7.27 -0.56 -9.14
N GLY A 23 7.44 -0.45 -7.84
CA GLY A 23 8.20 0.64 -7.23
C GLY A 23 8.27 0.55 -5.72
N LEU A 24 7.31 -0.12 -5.09
CA LEU A 24 7.27 -0.35 -3.65
C LEU A 24 6.92 -1.82 -3.35
N SER A 25 7.68 -2.44 -2.46
CA SER A 25 7.42 -3.79 -1.95
C SER A 25 7.84 -3.85 -0.50
N VAL A 26 6.86 -4.03 0.39
CA VAL A 26 7.06 -3.94 1.83
C VAL A 26 6.58 -5.25 2.49
N PRO A 27 7.50 -6.04 3.07
CA PRO A 27 7.12 -7.23 3.83
C PRO A 27 6.39 -6.83 5.12
N VAL A 28 5.41 -7.63 5.51
CA VAL A 28 4.64 -7.42 6.75
C VAL A 28 5.58 -7.44 7.95
N GLY A 29 5.43 -6.43 8.82
CA GLY A 29 6.31 -6.16 9.96
C GLY A 29 7.34 -5.06 9.68
N THR A 30 7.34 -4.46 8.49
CA THR A 30 8.25 -3.38 8.11
C THR A 30 7.52 -2.20 7.48
N THR A 31 8.24 -1.10 7.34
CA THR A 31 7.81 0.09 6.61
C THR A 31 8.78 0.34 5.46
N GLY A 32 8.24 0.68 4.30
CA GLY A 32 9.03 1.11 3.14
C GLY A 32 8.48 2.39 2.55
N SER A 33 9.30 3.08 1.77
CA SER A 33 8.93 4.32 1.11
C SER A 33 9.45 4.34 -0.33
N ALA A 34 8.63 4.87 -1.24
CA ALA A 34 8.97 4.99 -2.65
C ALA A 34 8.42 6.29 -3.23
N SER A 35 9.13 6.86 -4.20
CA SER A 35 8.72 8.07 -4.90
C SER A 35 8.06 7.73 -6.23
N PHE A 36 6.84 8.23 -6.45
CA PHE A 36 6.11 8.08 -7.71
C PHE A 36 5.80 9.44 -8.33
N ALA A 37 5.51 9.50 -9.63
CA ALA A 37 5.10 10.75 -10.27
C ALA A 37 3.71 11.17 -9.76
N VAL A 38 3.53 12.47 -9.53
CA VAL A 38 2.21 13.01 -9.16
C VAL A 38 1.21 12.74 -10.28
N GLY A 39 0.01 12.27 -9.92
CA GLY A 39 -1.03 11.86 -10.86
C GLY A 39 -0.93 10.40 -11.32
N THR A 40 0.01 9.61 -10.78
CA THR A 40 0.11 8.19 -11.07
C THR A 40 -0.95 7.41 -10.29
N SER A 41 -1.70 6.56 -10.99
CA SER A 41 -2.58 5.56 -10.37
C SER A 41 -1.74 4.41 -9.82
N ILE A 42 -1.77 4.21 -8.52
CA ILE A 42 -1.04 3.16 -7.82
C ILE A 42 -2.05 2.14 -7.28
N THR A 43 -1.85 0.89 -7.61
CA THR A 43 -2.57 -0.24 -7.05
C THR A 43 -1.68 -1.00 -6.08
N LEU A 44 -2.03 -0.99 -4.80
CA LEU A 44 -1.40 -1.79 -3.77
C LEU A 44 -2.15 -3.12 -3.61
N ARG A 45 -1.41 -4.21 -3.44
CA ARG A 45 -1.98 -5.54 -3.26
C ARG A 45 -1.11 -6.37 -2.33
N ALA A 46 -1.72 -7.14 -1.43
CA ALA A 46 -1.01 -8.17 -0.70
C ALA A 46 -0.75 -9.41 -1.58
N THR A 47 0.38 -10.05 -1.34
CA THR A 47 0.73 -11.33 -1.92
C THR A 47 -0.32 -12.38 -1.49
N ASN A 48 -0.48 -13.45 -2.28
CA ASN A 48 -1.46 -14.51 -2.03
C ASN A 48 -2.94 -14.09 -1.98
N GLY A 49 -3.28 -12.85 -2.37
CA GLY A 49 -4.67 -12.38 -2.43
C GLY A 49 -5.36 -12.32 -1.06
N ARG A 50 -4.60 -12.20 0.02
CA ARG A 50 -5.16 -12.07 1.37
C ARG A 50 -5.93 -10.77 1.53
N SER A 51 -6.87 -10.80 2.46
CA SER A 51 -7.66 -9.65 2.81
C SER A 51 -6.82 -8.66 3.62
N VAL A 52 -6.80 -7.40 3.20
CA VAL A 52 -6.03 -6.34 3.85
C VAL A 52 -6.99 -5.25 4.29
N ILE A 53 -6.78 -4.70 5.47
CA ILE A 53 -7.45 -3.49 5.92
C ILE A 53 -6.50 -2.34 5.62
N TRP A 54 -6.93 -1.45 4.75
CA TRP A 54 -6.14 -0.30 4.31
C TRP A 54 -6.57 0.93 5.09
N SER A 55 -5.60 1.75 5.47
CA SER A 55 -5.77 2.90 6.37
C SER A 55 -4.75 3.97 6.01
N GLY A 56 -5.21 5.01 5.33
CA GLY A 56 -4.35 6.08 4.81
C GLY A 56 -4.94 6.73 3.57
N VAL A 57 -4.13 6.84 2.52
CA VAL A 57 -4.57 7.29 1.18
C VAL A 57 -5.70 6.46 0.62
N CYS A 58 -5.76 5.20 1.00
CA CYS A 58 -6.73 4.26 0.53
C CYS A 58 -7.44 3.66 1.73
N SER A 59 -8.22 4.47 2.41
CA SER A 59 -9.03 3.97 3.51
C SER A 59 -10.11 3.03 2.97
N SER A 60 -10.01 1.74 3.29
CA SER A 60 -11.08 0.78 2.98
C SER A 60 -12.25 0.88 3.97
N GLY A 61 -12.21 1.82 4.92
CA GLY A 61 -13.25 1.99 5.94
C GLY A 61 -13.39 0.79 6.86
N GLY A 62 -12.33 -0.01 7.02
CA GLY A 62 -12.37 -1.28 7.76
C GLY A 62 -12.83 -2.47 6.92
N ALA A 63 -13.20 -2.28 5.65
CA ALA A 63 -13.46 -3.38 4.74
C ALA A 63 -12.17 -4.12 4.42
N LYS A 64 -12.23 -5.45 4.43
CA LYS A 64 -11.09 -6.30 4.10
C LYS A 64 -11.01 -6.44 2.58
N THR A 65 -10.20 -5.62 1.93
CA THR A 65 -10.01 -5.64 0.47
C THR A 65 -8.61 -6.16 0.13
N PRO A 66 -8.47 -7.11 -0.80
CA PRO A 66 -7.16 -7.67 -1.13
C PRO A 66 -6.28 -6.70 -1.92
N SER A 67 -6.91 -5.72 -2.56
CA SER A 67 -6.26 -4.66 -3.32
C SER A 67 -6.87 -3.31 -2.99
N CYS A 68 -6.08 -2.29 -3.24
CA CYS A 68 -6.42 -0.90 -3.05
C CYS A 68 -5.85 -0.12 -4.24
N THR A 69 -6.67 0.74 -4.87
CA THR A 69 -6.20 1.60 -5.96
C THR A 69 -6.49 3.05 -5.61
N PHE A 70 -5.49 3.91 -5.76
CA PHE A 70 -5.61 5.35 -5.53
C PHE A 70 -4.66 6.13 -6.43
N THR A 71 -4.93 7.42 -6.60
CA THR A 71 -4.06 8.31 -7.37
C THR A 71 -3.16 9.08 -6.41
N LEU A 72 -1.85 9.02 -6.62
CA LEU A 72 -0.89 9.73 -5.75
C LEU A 72 -0.72 11.17 -6.23
N ASN A 73 -1.31 12.11 -5.49
CA ASN A 73 -1.30 13.55 -5.79
C ASN A 73 -0.16 14.29 -5.07
N ALA A 74 0.17 13.82 -3.87
CA ALA A 74 1.12 14.44 -2.95
C ALA A 74 1.79 13.34 -2.12
N ALA A 75 2.81 13.69 -1.33
CA ALA A 75 3.40 12.74 -0.40
C ALA A 75 2.33 12.21 0.55
N SER A 76 2.29 10.90 0.75
CA SER A 76 1.23 10.28 1.51
C SER A 76 1.68 9.02 2.22
N SER A 77 0.90 8.59 3.21
CA SER A 77 1.15 7.40 3.99
C SER A 77 -0.02 6.42 3.88
N GLU A 78 0.30 5.14 3.83
CA GLU A 78 -0.64 4.03 3.77
C GLU A 78 -0.25 2.98 4.79
N THR A 79 -1.23 2.46 5.52
CA THR A 79 -1.05 1.36 6.46
C THR A 79 -1.86 0.18 5.98
N ALA A 80 -1.16 -0.87 5.57
CA ALA A 80 -1.74 -2.13 5.15
C ALA A 80 -1.74 -3.10 6.32
N ASN A 81 -2.90 -3.47 6.84
CA ASN A 81 -3.04 -4.50 7.88
C ASN A 81 -3.54 -5.81 7.26
N VAL A 82 -2.60 -6.73 7.00
CA VAL A 82 -2.88 -8.02 6.38
C VAL A 82 -3.46 -8.97 7.42
N GLN A 83 -4.67 -9.45 7.18
CA GLN A 83 -5.39 -10.36 8.07
C GLN A 83 -4.96 -11.82 7.87
#